data_AF-A0A1S2W8T3-F1
#
_entry.id   AF-A0A1S2W8T3-F1
#
_cell.length_a   1.000
_cell.length_b   1.000
_cell.length_c   1.000
_cell.angle_alpha   90.00
_cell.angle_beta   90.00
_cell.angle_gamma   90.00
#
_symmetry.space_group_name_H-M   'P 1'
#
loop_
_entity.id
_entity.type
_entity.pdbx_description
1 polymer ?
#
loop_
_entity_poly.entity_id
_entity_poly.type
_entity_poly.pdbx_seq_one_letter_code
_entity_poly.pdbx_strand_id
1 'polypeptide(L)'
;MAFTPQESFNDDFDEFEADAVEAEETITIAPSQTWRIDFANGRLTPAIIDGKDAVMQMAAIVVQTQRGRHYIYDEDFGVGADEIISANLPTAIAMDEMSQEVAEALEQDDRVDSVISVAVDIVDGVATVDPVIELVEDGTESEFEGEVD
;
A
#
# COMPACT_ATOMS: atom_id res chain seq x y z
N MET A 1 53.16 44.38 1.28
CA MET A 1 53.36 43.29 2.26
C MET A 1 53.22 41.99 1.51
N ALA A 2 54.31 41.25 1.37
CA ALA A 2 54.30 39.91 0.82
C ALA A 2 53.83 38.95 1.92
N PHE A 3 52.87 38.09 1.59
CA PHE A 3 52.39 37.03 2.46
C PHE A 3 52.74 35.72 1.75
N THR A 4 53.72 35.01 2.28
CA THR A 4 53.87 33.57 2.04
C THR A 4 53.84 32.93 3.41
N PRO A 5 52.76 32.18 3.69
CA PRO A 5 52.92 30.78 4.14
C PRO A 5 51.76 29.91 3.59
N GLN A 6 51.79 28.59 3.54
CA GLN A 6 52.80 27.57 3.79
C GLN A 6 52.27 26.25 3.18
N GLU A 7 53.20 25.34 2.94
CA GLU A 7 53.03 23.88 2.94
C GLU A 7 52.21 23.23 1.80
N SER A 8 53.00 22.61 0.91
CA SER A 8 52.63 21.45 0.11
C SER A 8 51.87 20.44 0.99
N PHE A 9 50.55 20.40 0.86
CA PHE A 9 49.78 19.27 1.34
C PHE A 9 50.23 18.05 0.53
N ASN A 10 50.87 17.11 1.23
CA ASN A 10 51.25 15.84 0.65
C ASN A 10 49.95 15.11 0.26
N ASP A 11 49.87 14.71 -0.99
CA ASP A 11 48.80 13.91 -1.59
C ASP A 11 48.91 12.47 -1.06
N ASP A 12 48.76 12.29 0.25
CA ASP A 12 48.48 11.00 0.88
C ASP A 12 46.95 10.87 0.96
N PHE A 13 46.33 10.79 -0.23
CA PHE A 13 44.96 10.33 -0.35
C PHE A 13 45.00 8.82 -0.15
N ASP A 14 44.87 8.39 1.11
CA ASP A 14 44.62 7.00 1.45
C ASP A 14 43.42 6.53 0.62
N GLU A 15 43.65 5.57 -0.27
CA GLU A 15 42.62 4.94 -1.07
C GLU A 15 41.63 4.27 -0.11
N PHE A 16 40.52 4.96 0.12
CA PHE A 16 39.42 4.47 0.93
C PHE A 16 38.76 3.32 0.18
N GLU A 17 39.22 2.10 0.44
CA GLU A 17 38.46 0.89 0.10
C GLU A 17 37.16 0.94 0.91
N ALA A 18 36.09 1.40 0.25
CA ALA A 18 34.74 1.32 0.78
C ALA A 18 34.38 -0.17 0.89
N ASP A 19 34.58 -0.74 2.08
CA ASP A 19 34.01 -2.02 2.45
C ASP A 19 32.49 -1.89 2.25
N ALA A 20 31.96 -2.63 1.26
CA ALA A 20 30.56 -2.62 0.93
C ALA A 20 29.80 -3.26 2.11
N VAL A 21 29.36 -2.43 3.04
CA VAL A 21 28.45 -2.84 4.10
C VAL A 21 27.15 -3.21 3.40
N GLU A 22 26.88 -4.51 3.28
CA GLU A 22 25.53 -5.01 2.99
C GLU A 22 24.66 -4.59 4.18
N ALA A 23 23.94 -3.49 4.01
CA ALA A 23 22.94 -3.07 4.97
C ALA A 23 21.78 -4.07 4.89
N GLU A 24 21.66 -4.94 5.91
CA GLU A 24 20.39 -5.63 6.18
C GLU A 24 19.35 -4.55 6.48
N GLU A 25 18.55 -4.20 5.48
CA GLU A 25 17.42 -3.29 5.64
C GLU A 25 16.36 -4.01 6.47
N THR A 26 16.35 -3.73 7.78
CA THR A 26 15.27 -4.22 8.65
C THR A 26 14.02 -3.43 8.30
N ILE A 27 13.09 -4.05 7.56
CA ILE A 27 11.78 -3.47 7.25
C ILE A 27 11.04 -3.24 8.57
N THR A 28 10.94 -1.99 9.00
CA THR A 28 10.14 -1.63 10.18
C THR A 28 8.71 -1.40 9.77
N ILE A 29 7.85 -2.38 10.03
CA ILE A 29 6.40 -2.28 9.83
C ILE A 29 5.83 -1.13 10.67
N ALA A 30 5.01 -0.27 10.06
CA ALA A 30 4.41 0.84 10.78
C ALA A 30 3.41 0.34 11.86
N PRO A 31 3.25 1.05 12.99
CA PRO A 31 2.26 0.66 13.99
C PRO A 31 0.85 0.63 13.38
N SER A 32 0.16 -0.50 13.48
CA SER A 32 -1.15 -0.72 12.85
C SER A 32 -2.35 -0.17 13.63
N GLN A 33 -2.15 0.40 14.82
CA GLN A 33 -3.23 0.89 15.68
C GLN A 33 -3.94 2.11 15.06
N THR A 34 -5.25 2.00 14.85
CA THR A 34 -6.07 3.08 14.31
C THR A 34 -7.47 3.13 14.93
N TRP A 35 -8.18 4.23 14.72
CA TRP A 35 -9.57 4.34 15.14
C TRP A 35 -10.47 3.60 14.15
N ARG A 36 -11.44 2.85 14.66
CA ARG A 36 -12.41 2.16 13.81
C ARG A 36 -13.35 3.16 13.15
N ILE A 37 -13.52 3.04 11.84
CA ILE A 37 -14.48 3.76 11.01
C ILE A 37 -15.80 2.99 10.99
N ASP A 38 -16.89 3.70 11.20
CA ASP A 38 -18.25 3.25 10.95
C ASP A 38 -18.65 3.75 9.56
N PHE A 39 -18.38 2.95 8.52
CA PHE A 39 -18.65 3.29 7.13
C PHE A 39 -20.14 3.55 6.89
N ALA A 40 -21.02 2.77 7.52
CA ALA A 40 -22.46 2.91 7.41
C ALA A 40 -22.98 4.28 7.88
N ASN A 41 -22.29 4.90 8.84
CA ASN A 41 -22.68 6.21 9.40
C ASN A 41 -21.70 7.34 9.08
N GLY A 42 -20.61 7.07 8.34
CA GLY A 42 -19.59 8.05 7.98
C GLY A 42 -18.90 8.73 9.17
N ARG A 43 -18.57 7.99 10.24
CA ARG A 43 -17.92 8.54 11.45
C ARG A 43 -16.84 7.64 12.03
N LEU A 44 -15.91 8.23 12.77
CA LEU A 44 -15.03 7.46 13.66
C LEU A 44 -15.80 6.99 14.90
N THR A 45 -15.53 5.77 15.32
CA THR A 45 -16.00 5.21 16.58
C THR A 45 -14.96 5.45 17.68
N PRO A 46 -15.33 5.39 18.97
CA PRO A 46 -14.36 5.46 20.06
C PRO A 46 -13.50 4.19 20.21
N ALA A 47 -13.70 3.16 19.37
CA ALA A 47 -12.93 1.93 19.42
C ALA A 47 -11.62 2.07 18.64
N ILE A 48 -10.54 1.55 19.22
CA ILE A 48 -9.25 1.37 18.54
C ILE A 48 -9.21 -0.07 18.02
N ILE A 49 -8.77 -0.23 16.78
CA ILE A 49 -8.50 -1.50 16.11
C ILE A 49 -7.03 -1.59 15.76
N ASP A 50 -6.56 -2.80 15.53
CA ASP A 50 -5.15 -3.09 15.31
C ASP A 50 -4.96 -4.32 14.43
N GLY A 51 -3.74 -4.51 13.92
CA GLY A 51 -3.35 -5.64 13.08
C GLY A 51 -4.36 -5.88 11.95
N LYS A 52 -4.90 -7.09 11.92
CA LYS A 52 -5.85 -7.56 10.90
C LYS A 52 -7.07 -6.66 10.69
N ASP A 53 -7.72 -6.22 11.77
CA ASP A 53 -8.90 -5.35 11.66
C ASP A 53 -8.53 -4.00 11.02
N ALA A 54 -7.33 -3.49 11.33
CA ALA A 54 -6.84 -2.24 10.76
C ALA A 54 -6.45 -2.38 9.29
N VAL A 55 -5.88 -3.52 8.88
CA VAL A 55 -5.59 -3.82 7.46
C VAL A 55 -6.90 -3.95 6.69
N MET A 56 -7.92 -4.59 7.24
CA MET A 56 -9.23 -4.66 6.58
C MET A 56 -9.91 -3.32 6.42
N GLN A 57 -9.80 -2.45 7.42
CA GLN A 57 -10.27 -1.08 7.27
C GLN A 57 -9.48 -0.33 6.18
N MET A 58 -8.16 -0.54 6.09
CA MET A 58 -7.34 0.04 5.02
C MET A 58 -7.78 -0.47 3.64
N ALA A 59 -7.97 -1.78 3.48
CA ALA A 59 -8.42 -2.39 2.24
C ALA A 59 -9.76 -1.78 1.77
N ALA A 60 -10.71 -1.61 2.69
CA ALA A 60 -11.97 -0.94 2.38
C ALA A 60 -11.78 0.52 1.93
N ILE A 61 -10.86 1.27 2.55
CA ILE A 61 -10.54 2.64 2.13
C ILE A 61 -9.92 2.65 0.72
N VAL A 62 -8.97 1.75 0.44
CA VAL A 62 -8.31 1.63 -0.86
C VAL A 62 -9.33 1.37 -1.96
N VAL A 63 -10.16 0.33 -1.81
CA VAL A 63 -11.16 -0.06 -2.82
C VAL A 63 -12.17 1.06 -3.09
N GLN A 64 -12.61 1.78 -2.04
CA GLN A 64 -13.57 2.88 -2.17
C GLN A 64 -12.96 4.21 -2.65
N THR A 65 -11.62 4.31 -2.66
CA THR A 65 -10.94 5.53 -3.06
C THR A 65 -10.61 5.49 -4.54
N GLN A 66 -11.15 6.46 -5.28
CA GLN A 66 -10.79 6.67 -6.66
C GLN A 66 -9.31 7.08 -6.80
N ARG A 67 -8.55 6.32 -7.60
CA ARG A 67 -7.13 6.60 -7.87
C ARG A 67 -6.94 7.99 -8.45
N GLY A 68 -5.92 8.70 -7.96
CA GLY A 68 -5.56 10.06 -8.43
C GLY A 68 -6.56 11.18 -8.09
N ARG A 69 -7.64 10.90 -7.34
CA ARG A 69 -8.66 11.91 -7.00
C ARG A 69 -8.26 12.86 -5.87
N HIS A 70 -7.35 12.44 -4.98
CA HIS A 70 -6.99 13.20 -3.77
C HIS A 70 -5.48 13.41 -3.66
N TYR A 71 -5.05 14.67 -3.50
CA TYR A 71 -3.63 15.04 -3.39
C TYR A 71 -2.90 14.54 -2.13
N ILE A 72 -3.64 14.04 -1.14
CA ILE A 72 -3.05 13.49 0.10
C ILE A 72 -2.57 12.05 -0.08
N TYR A 73 -2.95 11.40 -1.18
CA TYR A 73 -2.55 10.06 -1.53
C TYR A 73 -1.57 10.07 -2.71
N ASP A 74 -0.69 9.08 -2.73
CA ASP A 74 0.19 8.81 -3.86
C ASP A 74 -0.60 8.28 -5.07
N GLU A 75 0.04 8.27 -6.23
CA GLU A 75 -0.61 7.91 -7.51
C GLU A 75 -1.05 6.45 -7.57
N ASP A 76 -0.38 5.57 -6.82
CA ASP A 76 -0.68 4.13 -6.75
C ASP A 76 -1.76 3.78 -5.71
N PHE A 77 -2.27 4.77 -4.96
CA PHE A 77 -3.30 4.53 -3.95
C PHE A 77 -4.71 4.57 -4.55
N GLY A 78 -5.49 3.54 -4.24
CA GLY A 78 -6.87 3.41 -4.66
C GLY A 78 -7.05 2.72 -6.01
N VAL A 79 -8.31 2.64 -6.45
CA VAL A 79 -8.73 1.89 -7.64
C VAL A 79 -9.36 2.82 -8.68
N GLY A 80 -9.07 2.59 -9.96
CA GLY A 80 -9.67 3.25 -11.13
C GLY A 80 -11.08 2.76 -11.45
N ALA A 81 -11.94 2.59 -10.44
CA ALA A 81 -13.24 1.92 -10.62
C ALA A 81 -14.16 2.69 -11.59
N ASP A 82 -14.17 4.02 -11.54
CA ASP A 82 -14.95 4.86 -12.44
C ASP A 82 -14.51 4.67 -13.91
N GLU A 83 -13.22 4.57 -14.19
CA GLU A 83 -12.66 4.37 -15.53
C GLU A 83 -13.05 3.00 -16.08
N ILE A 84 -12.92 1.94 -15.27
CA ILE A 84 -13.25 0.56 -15.66
C ILE A 84 -14.76 0.44 -15.97
N ILE A 85 -15.62 0.94 -15.07
CA ILE A 85 -17.07 0.87 -15.23
C ILE A 85 -17.53 1.72 -16.43
N SER A 86 -16.94 2.91 -16.61
CA SER A 86 -17.33 3.82 -17.71
C SER A 86 -16.78 3.41 -19.09
N ALA A 87 -15.74 2.57 -19.14
CA ALA A 87 -15.15 2.07 -20.39
C ALA A 87 -16.08 1.15 -21.20
N ASN A 88 -17.22 0.72 -20.64
CA ASN A 88 -18.22 -0.14 -21.28
C ASN A 88 -17.59 -1.43 -21.85
N LEU A 89 -16.66 -2.00 -21.09
CA LEU A 89 -16.01 -3.26 -21.37
C LEU A 89 -16.99 -4.43 -21.18
N PRO A 90 -16.75 -5.60 -21.80
CA PRO A 90 -17.44 -6.83 -21.42
C PRO A 90 -17.26 -7.08 -19.93
N THR A 91 -18.33 -7.47 -19.23
CA THR A 91 -18.34 -7.62 -17.76
C THR A 91 -17.18 -8.48 -17.24
N ALA A 92 -16.88 -9.60 -17.90
CA ALA A 92 -15.77 -10.46 -17.50
C ALA A 92 -14.39 -9.80 -17.61
N ILE A 93 -14.20 -8.88 -18.57
CA ILE A 93 -12.95 -8.11 -18.70
C ILE A 93 -12.89 -7.03 -17.62
N ALA A 94 -14.01 -6.34 -17.36
CA ALA A 94 -14.09 -5.33 -16.30
C ALA A 94 -13.81 -5.93 -14.91
N MET A 95 -14.32 -7.14 -14.63
CA MET A 95 -14.04 -7.87 -13.40
C MET A 95 -12.55 -8.23 -13.27
N ASP A 96 -11.91 -8.68 -14.35
CA ASP A 96 -10.49 -9.04 -14.36
C ASP A 96 -9.58 -7.82 -14.18
N GLU A 97 -9.87 -6.71 -14.88
CA GLU A 97 -9.15 -5.44 -14.69
C GLU A 97 -9.32 -4.89 -13.28
N MET A 98 -10.54 -4.93 -12.73
CA MET A 98 -10.79 -4.47 -11.36
C MET A 98 -10.09 -5.36 -10.33
N SER A 99 -10.09 -6.67 -10.53
CA SER A 99 -9.35 -7.61 -9.68
C SER A 99 -7.85 -7.31 -9.67
N GLN A 100 -7.27 -7.01 -10.83
CA GLN A 100 -5.84 -6.68 -10.95
C GLN A 100 -5.53 -5.34 -10.28
N GLU A 101 -6.31 -4.29 -10.54
CA GLU A 101 -6.08 -2.99 -9.92
C GLU A 101 -6.24 -2.99 -8.40
N VAL A 102 -7.21 -3.75 -7.88
CA VAL A 102 -7.39 -3.93 -6.43
C VAL A 102 -6.18 -4.62 -5.83
N ALA A 103 -5.69 -5.71 -6.45
CA ALA A 103 -4.52 -6.42 -5.96
C ALA A 103 -3.28 -5.50 -5.92
N GLU A 104 -2.99 -4.82 -7.02
CA GLU A 104 -1.85 -3.89 -7.12
C GLU A 104 -1.91 -2.77 -6.08
N ALA A 105 -3.11 -2.24 -5.81
CA ALA A 105 -3.29 -1.16 -4.83
C ALA A 105 -3.16 -1.64 -3.37
N LEU A 106 -3.60 -2.86 -3.07
CA LEU A 106 -3.48 -3.46 -1.74
C LEU A 106 -2.03 -3.85 -1.42
N GLU A 107 -1.27 -4.31 -2.41
CA GLU A 107 0.16 -4.66 -2.27
C GLU A 107 1.06 -3.45 -1.98
N GLN A 108 0.56 -2.21 -2.10
CA GLN A 108 1.31 -1.01 -1.72
C GLN A 108 1.40 -0.81 -0.19
N ASP A 109 0.55 -1.46 0.60
CA ASP A 109 0.58 -1.34 2.06
C ASP A 109 1.65 -2.26 2.65
N ASP A 110 2.57 -1.71 3.46
CA ASP A 110 3.72 -2.44 4.01
C ASP A 110 3.36 -3.63 4.93
N ARG A 111 2.09 -3.72 5.34
CA ARG A 111 1.58 -4.82 6.17
C ARG A 111 1.03 -5.98 5.33
N VAL A 112 0.88 -5.80 4.02
CA VAL A 112 0.44 -6.82 3.07
C VAL A 112 1.67 -7.50 2.49
N ASP A 113 1.79 -8.82 2.66
CA ASP A 113 2.88 -9.60 2.07
C ASP A 113 2.55 -9.95 0.62
N SER A 114 1.33 -10.46 0.39
CA SER A 114 0.84 -10.81 -0.93
C SER A 114 -0.69 -10.81 -1.01
N VAL A 115 -1.24 -10.58 -2.21
CA VAL A 115 -2.67 -10.78 -2.47
C VAL A 115 -2.87 -12.13 -3.17
N ILE A 116 -3.53 -13.07 -2.47
CA ILE A 116 -3.73 -14.45 -2.94
C ILE A 116 -4.77 -14.51 -4.06
N SER A 117 -5.88 -13.78 -3.88
CA SER A 117 -6.94 -13.68 -4.89
C SER A 117 -7.84 -12.48 -4.62
N VAL A 118 -8.50 -11.97 -5.65
CA VAL A 118 -9.55 -10.96 -5.50
C VAL A 118 -10.75 -11.44 -6.30
N ALA A 119 -11.86 -11.73 -5.64
CA ALA A 119 -13.12 -11.98 -6.32
C ALA A 119 -13.85 -10.66 -6.52
N VAL A 120 -14.39 -10.45 -7.72
CA VAL A 120 -15.13 -9.24 -8.08
C VAL A 120 -16.43 -9.64 -8.74
N ASP A 121 -17.54 -9.09 -8.25
CA ASP A 121 -18.84 -9.19 -8.90
C ASP A 121 -19.38 -7.80 -9.23
N ILE A 122 -19.89 -7.62 -10.45
CA ILE A 122 -20.41 -6.32 -10.91
C ILE A 122 -21.87 -6.47 -11.30
N VAL A 123 -22.76 -5.86 -10.51
CA VAL A 123 -24.22 -5.90 -10.70
C VAL A 123 -24.76 -4.48 -10.74
N ASP A 124 -25.45 -4.13 -11.82
CA ASP A 124 -26.10 -2.81 -12.00
C ASP A 124 -25.15 -1.61 -11.78
N GLY A 125 -23.85 -1.78 -12.08
CA GLY A 125 -22.83 -0.74 -11.91
C GLY A 125 -22.29 -0.60 -10.48
N VAL A 126 -22.67 -1.50 -9.58
CA VAL A 126 -22.06 -1.67 -8.26
C VAL A 126 -21.10 -2.85 -8.34
N ALA A 127 -19.88 -2.65 -7.85
CA ALA A 127 -18.87 -3.70 -7.77
C ALA A 127 -18.69 -4.13 -6.32
N THR A 128 -18.89 -5.42 -6.04
CA THR A 128 -18.56 -6.05 -4.77
C THR A 128 -17.20 -6.72 -4.91
N VAL A 129 -16.31 -6.49 -3.95
CA VAL A 129 -14.91 -6.94 -4.02
C VAL A 129 -14.56 -7.73 -2.77
N ASP A 130 -14.08 -8.95 -2.96
CA ASP A 130 -13.71 -9.89 -1.91
C ASP A 130 -12.22 -10.30 -2.05
N PRO A 131 -11.28 -9.53 -1.47
CA PRO A 131 -9.87 -9.90 -1.48
C PRO A 131 -9.55 -10.98 -0.44
N VAL A 132 -8.60 -11.85 -0.81
CA VAL A 132 -7.87 -12.75 0.07
C VAL A 132 -6.43 -12.29 0.17
N ILE A 133 -6.03 -11.85 1.36
CA ILE A 133 -4.74 -11.19 1.59
C ILE A 133 -3.93 -11.99 2.60
N GLU A 134 -2.64 -12.12 2.32
CA GLU A 134 -1.61 -12.59 3.25
C GLU A 134 -0.90 -11.39 3.87
N LEU A 135 -0.79 -11.38 5.20
CA LEU A 135 -0.17 -10.28 5.93
C LEU A 135 1.26 -10.62 6.28
N VAL A 136 2.12 -9.61 6.26
CA VAL A 136 3.51 -9.75 6.71
C VAL A 136 3.51 -10.24 8.15
N GLU A 137 4.06 -11.43 8.34
CA GLU A 137 4.07 -12.09 9.63
C GLU A 137 5.08 -11.40 10.59
N ASP A 138 4.64 -11.02 11.79
CA ASP A 138 5.51 -11.05 12.99
C ASP A 138 5.63 -12.52 13.51
N GLY A 139 5.60 -13.50 12.59
CA GLY A 139 5.58 -14.95 12.79
C GLY A 139 4.22 -15.69 12.89
N THR A 140 3.11 -15.29 12.25
CA THR A 140 1.97 -16.22 11.99
C THR A 140 1.16 -15.92 10.69
N GLU A 141 1.16 -16.85 9.72
CA GLU A 141 0.42 -16.81 8.45
C GLU A 141 -1.08 -16.80 8.74
N SER A 142 -1.83 -15.86 8.14
CA SER A 142 -3.29 -15.93 8.17
C SER A 142 -3.90 -15.45 6.87
N GLU A 143 -4.50 -16.36 6.12
CA GLU A 143 -5.39 -16.04 5.00
C GLU A 143 -6.64 -15.32 5.53
N PHE A 144 -7.11 -14.31 4.81
CA PHE A 144 -8.34 -13.61 5.20
C PHE A 144 -9.20 -13.21 4.01
N GLU A 145 -10.46 -13.64 4.05
CA GLU A 145 -11.54 -13.21 3.16
C GLU A 145 -12.29 -12.04 3.80
N GLY A 146 -12.47 -10.92 3.07
CA GLY A 146 -13.35 -9.84 3.51
C GLY A 146 -14.11 -9.23 2.35
N GLU A 147 -15.40 -8.92 2.56
CA GLU A 147 -16.28 -8.31 1.57
C GLU A 147 -16.23 -6.78 1.71
N VAL A 148 -16.05 -6.09 0.58
CA VAL A 148 -16.16 -4.64 0.46
C VAL A 148 -17.31 -4.32 -0.52
N ASP A 149 -18.38 -3.77 0.02
CA ASP A 149 -19.56 -3.23 -0.69
C ASP A 149 -19.38 -1.79 -1.17
#